data_AF-A0A967YQ13-F1
#
_entry.id   AF-A0A967YQ13-F1
#
_cell.length_a   1.000
_cell.length_b   1.000
_cell.length_c   1.000
_cell.angle_alpha   90.00
_cell.angle_beta   90.00
_cell.angle_gamma   90.00
#
_symmetry.space_group_name_H-M   'P 1'
#
loop_
_entity.id
_entity.type
_entity.pdbx_description
1 polymer ?
#
loop_
_entity_poly.entity_id
_entity_poly.type
_entity_poly.pdbx_seq_one_letter_code
_entity_poly.pdbx_strand_id
1 'polypeptide(L)'
;SEKALKILDDAGALVDYKRNMAKIPSHLVEEALRKAPKHFRLYARNPKFDVKLDGKHVYFSTDGIGIATIDFETGEKRDSTKEDV
;
A
#
# COMPACT_ATOMS: atom_id res chain seq x y z
N SER A 1 -11.00 -6.31 11.32
CA SER A 1 -11.22 -4.98 11.92
C SER A 1 -12.68 -4.62 11.74
N GLU A 2 -13.39 -4.32 12.84
CA GLU A 2 -14.81 -3.99 12.83
C GLU A 2 -15.13 -2.79 11.93
N LYS A 3 -14.31 -1.74 12.00
CA LYS A 3 -14.45 -0.54 11.16
C LYS A 3 -14.39 -0.87 9.66
N ALA A 4 -13.48 -1.74 9.25
CA ALA A 4 -13.34 -2.11 7.84
C ALA A 4 -14.55 -2.93 7.36
N LEU A 5 -15.02 -3.88 8.18
CA LEU A 5 -16.21 -4.68 7.86
C LEU A 5 -17.46 -3.80 7.75
N LYS A 6 -17.62 -2.81 8.64
CA LYS A 6 -18.73 -1.85 8.55
C LYS A 6 -18.70 -1.04 7.25
N ILE A 7 -17.53 -0.53 6.84
CA ILE A 7 -17.40 0.21 5.58
C ILE A 7 -17.81 -0.67 4.38
N LEU A 8 -17.44 -1.94 4.39
CA LEU A 8 -17.79 -2.87 3.32
C LEU A 8 -19.29 -3.23 3.33
N ASP A 9 -19.88 -3.44 4.50
CA ASP A 9 -21.33 -3.68 4.65
C ASP A 9 -22.15 -2.46 4.20
N ASP A 10 -21.77 -1.26 4.65
CA ASP A 10 -22.39 0.01 4.23
C ASP A 10 -22.30 0.22 2.71
N ALA A 11 -21.25 -0.32 2.06
CA ALA A 11 -21.06 -0.29 0.62
C ALA A 11 -21.81 -1.40 -0.14
N GLY A 12 -22.47 -2.33 0.55
CA GLY A 12 -23.27 -3.42 -0.02
C GLY A 12 -22.56 -4.78 -0.13
N ALA A 13 -21.42 -4.97 0.53
CA ALA A 13 -20.77 -6.27 0.62
C ALA A 13 -21.53 -7.20 1.60
N LEU A 14 -21.44 -8.52 1.38
CA LEU A 14 -22.03 -9.49 2.31
C LEU A 14 -21.05 -9.77 3.45
N VAL A 15 -21.37 -9.32 4.67
CA VAL A 15 -20.47 -9.43 5.82
C VAL A 15 -20.95 -10.48 6.84
N ASP A 16 -20.05 -11.37 7.22
CA ASP A 16 -20.17 -12.26 8.37
C ASP A 16 -19.27 -11.75 9.50
N TYR A 17 -19.86 -10.97 10.41
CA TYR A 17 -19.15 -10.38 11.55
C TYR A 17 -18.60 -11.42 12.53
N LYS A 18 -19.25 -12.59 12.65
CA LYS A 18 -18.78 -13.66 13.54
C LYS A 18 -17.51 -14.31 13.00
N ARG A 19 -17.45 -14.49 11.68
CA ARG A 19 -16.28 -15.07 10.98
C ARG A 19 -15.24 -14.02 10.57
N ASN A 20 -15.48 -12.73 10.82
CA ASN A 20 -14.63 -11.63 10.34
C ASN A 20 -14.38 -11.69 8.83
N MET A 21 -15.42 -12.00 8.05
CA MET A 21 -15.32 -12.23 6.62
C MET A 21 -16.27 -11.30 5.85
N ALA A 22 -15.81 -10.73 4.74
CA ALA A 22 -16.65 -9.99 3.80
C ALA A 22 -16.54 -10.63 2.41
N LYS A 23 -17.68 -10.85 1.75
CA LYS A 23 -17.75 -11.25 0.34
C LYS A 23 -18.15 -10.02 -0.48
N ILE A 24 -17.27 -9.58 -1.36
CA ILE A 24 -17.47 -8.38 -2.18
C ILE A 24 -18.03 -8.82 -3.54
N PRO A 25 -19.27 -8.43 -3.91
CA PRO A 25 -19.81 -8.67 -5.23
C PRO A 25 -18.97 -8.02 -6.35
N SER A 26 -18.93 -8.65 -7.54
CA SER A 26 -18.13 -8.14 -8.67
C SER A 26 -18.48 -6.70 -9.07
N HIS A 27 -19.77 -6.35 -9.08
CA HIS A 27 -20.21 -5.00 -9.45
C HIS A 27 -19.64 -3.91 -8.53
N LEU A 28 -19.44 -4.19 -7.23
CA LEU A 28 -18.80 -3.24 -6.31
C LEU A 28 -17.32 -3.08 -6.62
N VAL A 29 -16.63 -4.17 -6.99
CA VAL A 29 -15.23 -4.12 -7.41
C VAL A 29 -15.09 -3.28 -8.68
N GLU A 30 -15.95 -3.53 -9.67
CA GLU A 30 -15.96 -2.79 -10.94
C GLU A 30 -16.26 -1.30 -10.74
N GLU A 31 -17.23 -0.97 -9.89
CA GLU A 31 -17.54 0.42 -9.55
C GLU A 31 -16.36 1.11 -8.85
N ALA A 32 -15.70 0.45 -7.90
CA ALA A 32 -14.53 0.97 -7.21
C ALA A 32 -13.38 1.23 -8.19
N LEU A 33 -13.11 0.29 -9.10
CA LEU A 33 -12.07 0.43 -10.14
C LEU A 33 -12.38 1.56 -11.14
N ARG A 34 -13.66 1.83 -11.40
CA ARG A 34 -14.09 2.96 -12.25
C ARG A 34 -13.88 4.31 -11.55
N LYS A 35 -14.14 4.38 -10.25
CA LYS A 35 -13.93 5.59 -9.44
C LYS A 35 -12.45 5.88 -9.16
N ALA A 36 -11.62 4.83 -9.09
CA ALA A 36 -10.20 4.98 -8.82
C ALA A 36 -9.50 5.79 -9.93
N PRO A 37 -8.69 6.81 -9.57
CA PRO A 37 -7.96 7.61 -10.56
C PRO A 37 -6.95 6.72 -11.29
N LYS A 38 -6.93 6.80 -12.62
CA LYS A 38 -5.97 6.02 -13.43
C LYS A 38 -4.54 6.55 -13.32
N HIS A 39 -4.42 7.85 -13.05
CA HIS A 39 -3.14 8.52 -12.89
C HIS A 39 -3.24 9.55 -11.78
N PHE A 40 -2.17 9.70 -11.01
CA PHE A 40 -2.09 10.69 -9.95
C PHE A 40 -0.63 11.08 -9.68
N ARG A 41 -0.44 12.09 -8.85
CA ARG A 41 0.88 12.59 -8.46
C ARG A 41 1.11 12.35 -6.99
N LEU A 42 2.28 11.81 -6.66
CA LEU A 42 2.80 11.84 -5.29
C LEU A 42 3.57 13.15 -5.13
N TYR A 43 3.09 14.00 -4.23
CA TYR A 43 3.69 15.30 -3.98
C TYR A 43 4.80 15.17 -2.94
N ALA A 44 5.99 15.65 -3.30
CA ALA A 44 7.13 15.71 -2.40
C ALA A 44 7.14 17.04 -1.63
N ARG A 45 7.88 17.08 -0.51
CA ARG A 45 8.10 18.32 0.24
C ARG A 45 8.73 19.41 -0.64
N ASN A 46 9.65 19.02 -1.51
CA ASN A 46 10.17 19.88 -2.56
C ASN A 46 9.52 19.45 -3.89
N PRO A 47 8.69 20.30 -4.52
CA PRO A 47 7.94 19.96 -5.74
C PRO A 47 8.80 19.51 -6.92
N LYS A 48 10.11 19.83 -6.93
CA LYS A 48 11.06 19.33 -7.93
C LYS A 48 11.12 17.79 -7.96
N PHE A 49 10.81 17.13 -6.84
CA PHE A 49 10.84 15.67 -6.69
C PHE A 49 9.46 15.02 -6.73
N ASP A 50 8.43 15.74 -7.22
CA ASP A 50 7.11 15.14 -7.42
C ASP A 50 7.16 13.97 -8.40
N VAL A 51 6.46 12.89 -8.06
CA VAL A 51 6.41 11.66 -8.85
C VAL A 51 5.08 11.57 -9.58
N LYS A 52 5.11 11.42 -10.91
CA LYS A 52 3.91 11.25 -11.74
C LYS A 52 3.66 9.77 -11.97
N LEU A 53 2.63 9.22 -11.34
CA LEU A 53 2.21 7.84 -11.59
C LEU A 53 1.24 7.83 -12.76
N ASP A 54 1.80 7.84 -13.97
CA ASP A 54 1.07 7.98 -15.23
C ASP A 54 1.18 6.75 -16.16
N GLY A 55 1.76 5.65 -15.67
CA GLY A 55 1.99 4.43 -16.44
C GLY A 55 3.05 4.54 -17.54
N LYS A 56 3.77 5.68 -17.64
CA LYS A 56 4.82 5.93 -18.64
C LYS A 56 6.20 6.15 -18.03
N HIS A 57 6.24 6.57 -16.77
CA HIS A 57 7.49 6.80 -16.04
C HIS A 57 7.78 5.65 -15.06
N VAL A 58 9.06 5.35 -14.89
CA VAL A 58 9.57 4.38 -13.91
C VAL A 58 10.34 5.13 -12.83
N TYR A 59 10.08 4.79 -11.58
CA TYR A 59 10.73 5.36 -10.40
C TYR A 59 11.25 4.23 -9.51
N PHE A 60 12.32 4.51 -8.77
CA PHE A 60 12.91 3.58 -7.82
C PHE A 60 12.57 3.99 -6.39
N SER A 61 12.33 3.01 -5.54
CA SER A 61 12.19 3.17 -4.10
C SER A 61 13.01 2.09 -3.41
N THR A 62 13.43 2.37 -2.18
CA THR A 62 13.95 1.34 -1.27
C THR A 62 12.85 0.32 -0.97
N ASP A 63 13.26 -0.92 -0.70
CA ASP A 63 12.37 -1.91 -0.12
C ASP A 63 11.98 -1.51 1.32
N GLY A 64 10.77 -1.87 1.74
CA GLY A 64 10.14 -1.34 2.95
C GLY A 64 10.06 -2.31 4.13
N ILE A 65 10.59 -3.53 3.99
CA ILE A 65 10.36 -4.63 4.96
C ILE A 65 11.69 -5.29 5.40
N GLY A 66 12.82 -4.62 5.20
CA GLY A 66 14.12 -5.13 5.64
C GLY A 66 14.22 -5.19 7.15
N ILE A 67 14.17 -6.40 7.73
CA ILE A 67 14.38 -6.63 9.18
C ILE A 67 15.85 -6.93 9.52
N ALA A 68 16.66 -7.25 8.52
CA ALA A 68 18.07 -7.60 8.65
C ALA A 68 18.87 -6.94 7.54
N THR A 69 20.14 -6.66 7.81
CA THR A 69 21.08 -6.06 6.86
C THR A 69 22.40 -6.82 6.86
N ILE A 70 23.21 -6.61 5.82
CA ILE A 70 24.61 -7.01 5.80
C ILE A 70 25.41 -5.81 6.27
N ASP A 71 26.19 -5.99 7.32
CA ASP A 71 27.11 -4.96 7.80
C ASP A 71 28.18 -4.68 6.74
N PHE A 72 28.35 -3.41 6.35
CA PHE A 72 29.27 -3.05 5.28
C PHE A 72 30.74 -3.18 5.67
N GLU A 73 31.07 -3.14 6.96
CA GLU A 73 32.44 -3.27 7.44
C GLU A 73 32.83 -4.74 7.60
N THR A 74 31.95 -5.55 8.20
CA THR A 74 32.26 -6.95 8.53
C THR A 74 31.78 -7.94 7.47
N GLY A 75 30.79 -7.59 6.66
CA GLY A 75 30.12 -8.50 5.72
C GLY A 75 29.17 -9.50 6.39
N GLU A 76 28.96 -9.40 7.69
CA GLU A 76 28.09 -10.31 8.44
C GLU A 76 26.62 -9.86 8.40
N LYS A 77 25.71 -10.83 8.44
CA LYS A 77 24.27 -10.56 8.55
C LYS A 77 23.92 -10.22 10.00
N ARG A 78 23.22 -9.11 10.22
CA ARG A 78 22.69 -8.69 11.52
C ARG A 78 21.26 -8.18 11.44
N ASP A 79 20.59 -8.06 12.58
CA ASP A 79 19.31 -7.35 12.67
C ASP A 79 19.51 -5.87 12.31
N SER A 80 18.50 -5.29 11.65
CA SER A 80 18.48 -3.86 11.34
C SER A 80 18.28 -3.02 12.60
N THR A 81 18.85 -1.83 12.58
CA THR A 81 18.76 -0.85 13.66
C THR A 81 18.23 0.48 13.12
N LYS A 82 17.97 1.44 14.01
CA LYS A 82 17.51 2.76 13.58
C LYS A 82 18.59 3.55 12.82
N GLU A 83 19.87 3.23 13.02
CA GLU A 83 20.99 3.89 12.33
C GLU A 83 21.07 3.51 10.85
N ASP A 84 20.38 2.43 10.44
CA ASP A 84 20.32 1.98 9.06
C ASP A 84 19.32 2.80 8.19
N VAL A 85 18.58 3.79 8.75
CA VAL A 85 17.49 4.55 8.05
C VAL A 85 17.45 6.06 8.30
#